data_AF-A0A936WNJ1-F1
#
_entry.id   AF-A0A936WNJ1-F1
#
_cell.length_a   1.000
_cell.length_b   1.000
_cell.length_c   1.000
_cell.angle_alpha   90.00
_cell.angle_beta   90.00
_cell.angle_gamma   90.00
#
_symmetry.space_group_name_H-M   'P 1'
#
loop_
_entity.id
_entity.type
_entity.pdbx_description
1 polymer ?
#
loop_
_entity_poly.entity_id
_entity_poly.type
_entity_poly.pdbx_seq_one_letter_code
_entity_poly.pdbx_strand_id
1 'polypeptide(L)'
;MKLVCIGRNYSDHAKELGNAIPGEPVVFLKPESALIPIGGPTVLPSFSSDIHHEIELVYSIIRKNGKAQADKVSIGLDLTARSLQLALKEGGLPWEKAKAFDGAAYVADAL
;
A
#
# COMPACT_ATOMS: atom_id res chain seq x y z
N MET A 1 14.84 0.79 3.41
CA MET A 1 13.64 0.18 4.04
C MET A 1 12.69 -0.33 2.95
N LYS A 2 11.74 -1.23 3.26
CA LYS A 2 10.70 -1.65 2.31
C LYS A 2 9.36 -1.79 3.02
N LEU A 3 8.27 -1.49 2.32
CA LEU A 3 6.91 -1.77 2.77
C LEU A 3 6.40 -3.00 2.01
N VAL A 4 5.92 -4.00 2.74
CA VAL A 4 5.25 -5.19 2.17
C VAL A 4 3.76 -5.01 2.42
N CYS A 5 3.00 -4.95 1.34
CA CYS A 5 1.57 -4.65 1.38
C CYS A 5 0.75 -5.87 0.95
N ILE A 6 -0.43 -6.03 1.54
CA ILE A 6 -1.34 -7.15 1.26
C ILE A 6 -2.63 -6.61 0.65
N GLY A 7 -2.89 -6.95 -0.61
CA GLY A 7 -4.13 -6.61 -1.28
C GLY A 7 -5.26 -7.61 -0.96
N ARG A 8 -6.50 -7.13 -1.01
CA ARG A 8 -7.73 -7.94 -0.83
C ARG A 8 -7.82 -8.64 0.52
N ASN A 9 -7.30 -8.03 1.58
CA ASN A 9 -7.29 -8.60 2.92
C ASN A 9 -8.58 -8.35 3.73
N TYR A 10 -9.52 -7.57 3.17
CA TYR A 10 -10.86 -7.35 3.74
C TYR A 10 -11.91 -7.84 2.74
N SER A 11 -12.77 -8.76 3.18
CA SER A 11 -13.73 -9.43 2.29
C SER A 11 -14.73 -8.47 1.64
N ASP A 12 -15.14 -7.41 2.35
CA ASP A 12 -16.06 -6.41 1.82
C ASP A 12 -15.39 -5.49 0.80
N HIS A 13 -14.12 -5.12 1.02
CA HIS A 13 -13.35 -4.36 0.03
C HIS A 13 -13.05 -5.18 -1.24
N ALA A 14 -12.82 -6.49 -1.10
CA ALA A 14 -12.69 -7.38 -2.26
C ALA A 14 -13.97 -7.38 -3.12
N LYS A 15 -15.15 -7.43 -2.49
CA LYS A 15 -16.46 -7.37 -3.16
C LYS A 15 -16.72 -6.01 -3.80
N GLU A 16 -16.43 -4.90 -3.12
CA GLU A 16 -16.57 -3.53 -3.63
C GLU A 16 -15.89 -3.36 -5.00
N LEU A 17 -14.69 -3.91 -5.13
CA LEU A 17 -13.88 -3.83 -6.35
C LEU A 17 -14.16 -4.98 -7.35
N GLY A 18 -15.24 -5.75 -7.17
CA GLY A 18 -15.64 -6.84 -8.05
C GLY A 18 -14.63 -8.00 -8.13
N ASN A 19 -13.79 -8.17 -7.11
CA ASN A 19 -12.73 -9.19 -7.12
C ASN A 19 -13.16 -10.44 -6.35
N ALA A 20 -12.75 -11.62 -6.83
CA ALA A 20 -12.78 -12.84 -6.04
C ALA A 20 -11.80 -12.73 -4.85
N ILE A 21 -12.21 -13.33 -3.71
CA ILE A 21 -11.32 -13.54 -2.57
C ILE A 21 -10.25 -14.54 -3.02
N PRO A 22 -8.96 -14.17 -3.00
CA PRO A 22 -7.92 -15.03 -3.51
C PRO A 22 -7.63 -16.18 -2.52
N GLY A 23 -7.20 -17.33 -3.03
CA GLY A 23 -6.77 -18.47 -2.19
C GLY A 23 -5.45 -18.23 -1.47
N GLU A 24 -4.64 -17.28 -1.97
CA GLU A 24 -3.39 -16.81 -1.36
C GLU A 24 -3.35 -15.28 -1.31
N PRO A 25 -2.60 -14.68 -0.37
CA PRO A 25 -2.49 -13.22 -0.27
C PRO A 25 -1.91 -12.59 -1.55
N VAL A 26 -2.54 -11.50 -2.01
CA VAL A 26 -1.95 -10.66 -3.07
C VAL A 26 -0.88 -9.79 -2.43
N VAL A 27 0.38 -9.93 -2.85
CA VAL A 27 1.51 -9.21 -2.26
C VAL A 27 2.07 -8.22 -3.28
N PHE A 28 2.36 -7.00 -2.82
CA PHE A 28 3.12 -6.01 -3.58
C PHE A 28 4.01 -5.19 -2.63
N LEU A 29 4.91 -4.39 -3.21
CA LEU A 29 5.88 -3.59 -2.46
C LEU A 29 5.68 -2.10 -2.73
N LYS A 30 5.97 -1.30 -1.70
CA LYS A 30 6.30 0.12 -1.87
C LYS A 30 7.76 0.36 -1.45
N PRO A 31 8.55 1.10 -2.24
CA PRO A 31 9.89 1.49 -1.86
C PRO A 31 9.84 2.56 -0.76
N GLU A 32 10.98 2.80 -0.12
CA GLU A 32 11.12 3.86 0.88
C GLU A 32 10.85 5.26 0.30
N SER A 33 11.14 5.49 -0.99
CA SER A 33 10.84 6.76 -1.67
C SER A 33 9.33 7.06 -1.80
N ALA A 34 8.48 6.04 -1.65
CA ALA A 34 7.03 6.25 -1.66
C ALA A 34 6.51 6.90 -0.37
N LEU A 35 7.32 6.96 0.70
CA LEU A 35 6.89 7.51 1.97
C LEU A 35 6.79 9.04 1.93
N ILE A 36 5.64 9.54 2.37
CA ILE A 36 5.42 10.94 2.70
C ILE A 36 6.16 11.22 4.02
N PRO A 37 7.05 12.23 4.08
CA PRO A 37 7.69 12.64 5.33
C PRO A 37 6.68 13.07 6.39
N ILE A 38 6.93 12.73 7.66
CA ILE A 38 6.07 13.14 8.78
C ILE A 38 6.01 14.67 8.84
N GLY A 39 4.79 15.22 8.88
CA GLY A 39 4.54 16.66 8.86
C GLY A 39 4.71 17.33 7.49
N GLY A 40 5.09 16.56 6.45
CA GLY A 40 5.15 17.04 5.08
C GLY A 40 3.77 17.12 4.41
N PRO A 41 3.60 17.97 3.39
CA PRO A 41 2.36 18.01 2.63
C PRO A 41 2.16 16.70 1.85
N THR A 42 0.92 16.20 1.81
CA THR A 42 0.55 15.15 0.86
C THR A 42 0.39 15.80 -0.51
N VAL A 43 1.37 15.59 -1.39
CA VAL A 43 1.32 16.08 -2.77
C VAL A 43 0.83 14.95 -3.66
N LEU A 44 -0.33 15.14 -4.29
CA LEU A 44 -0.86 14.17 -5.25
C LEU A 44 -0.06 14.20 -6.55
N PRO A 45 0.17 13.04 -7.18
CA PRO A 45 0.96 12.99 -8.41
C PRO A 45 0.23 13.65 -9.59
N SER A 46 0.96 14.36 -10.44
CA SER A 46 0.38 15.04 -11.61
C SER A 46 -0.09 14.09 -12.72
N PHE A 47 0.35 12.84 -12.72
CA PHE A 47 0.01 11.86 -13.76
C PHE A 47 -1.38 11.22 -13.60
N SER A 48 -2.08 11.48 -12.49
CA SER A 48 -3.39 10.88 -12.22
C SER A 48 -4.30 11.85 -11.48
N SER A 49 -5.54 11.98 -11.94
CA SER A 49 -6.63 12.69 -11.26
C SER A 49 -7.49 11.80 -10.36
N ASP A 50 -7.23 10.48 -10.38
CA ASP A 50 -8.03 9.46 -9.69
C ASP A 50 -7.17 8.75 -8.63
N ILE A 51 -6.95 9.44 -7.51
CA ILE A 51 -6.18 8.94 -6.37
C ILE A 51 -7.13 8.55 -5.24
N HIS A 52 -7.12 7.26 -4.89
CA HIS A 52 -7.87 6.72 -3.77
C HIS A 52 -6.99 6.65 -2.52
N HIS A 53 -7.61 6.83 -1.35
CA HIS A 53 -7.02 6.52 -0.06
C HIS A 53 -7.49 5.13 0.40
N GLU A 54 -6.55 4.30 0.85
CA GLU A 54 -6.83 3.01 1.52
C GLU A 54 -6.18 3.07 2.91
N ILE A 55 -6.97 3.02 3.98
CA ILE A 55 -6.46 3.03 5.36
C ILE A 55 -6.10 1.62 5.79
N GLU A 56 -4.91 1.43 6.34
CA GLU A 56 -4.37 0.11 6.65
C GLU A 56 -3.69 0.08 8.02
N LEU A 57 -3.71 -1.10 8.67
CA LEU A 57 -2.85 -1.36 9.82
C LEU A 57 -1.42 -1.61 9.33
N VAL A 58 -0.45 -0.92 9.92
CA VAL A 58 0.98 -1.06 9.60
C VAL A 58 1.70 -1.69 10.77
N TYR A 59 2.41 -2.80 10.48
CA TYR A 59 3.24 -3.49 11.46
C TYR A 59 4.72 -3.19 11.20
N SER A 60 5.39 -2.60 12.17
CA SER A 60 6.86 -2.51 12.16
C SER A 60 7.45 -3.89 12.44
N ILE A 61 8.33 -4.37 11.56
CA ILE A 61 8.96 -5.68 11.70
C ILE A 61 10.42 -5.51 12.05
N ILE A 62 10.83 -6.04 13.21
CA ILE A 62 12.23 -6.11 13.63
C ILE A 62 12.73 -7.55 13.59
N ARG A 63 14.06 -7.72 13.56
CA ARG A 63 14.70 -9.03 13.68
C ARG A 63 15.41 -9.16 15.02
N LYS A 64 15.01 -10.15 15.82
CA LYS A 64 15.66 -10.50 17.09
C LYS A 64 16.04 -11.98 17.05
N ASN A 65 17.31 -12.28 17.32
CA ASN A 65 17.85 -13.64 17.29
C ASN A 65 17.52 -14.39 15.98
N GLY A 66 17.64 -13.70 14.83
CA GLY A 66 17.36 -14.26 13.51
C GLY A 66 15.88 -14.40 13.13
N LYS A 67 14.94 -14.16 14.05
CA LYS A 67 13.48 -14.27 13.81
C LYS A 67 12.86 -12.90 13.57
N ALA A 68 11.94 -12.82 12.60
CA ALA A 68 11.13 -11.62 12.37
C ALA A 68 10.00 -11.57 13.41
N GLN A 69 9.78 -10.39 13.99
CA GLN A 69 8.70 -10.15 14.96
C GLN A 69 8.07 -8.79 14.70
N ALA A 70 6.75 -8.70 14.87
CA ALA A 70 6.05 -7.42 14.90
C ALA A 70 6.40 -6.71 16.21
N ASP A 71 6.94 -5.50 16.09
CA ASP A 71 7.37 -4.67 17.23
C ASP A 71 6.28 -3.67 17.61
N LYS A 72 5.76 -2.96 16.61
CA LYS A 72 4.80 -1.87 16.79
C LYS A 72 3.69 -1.94 15.77
N VAL A 73 2.54 -1.38 16.13
CA VAL A 73 1.38 -1.23 15.26
C VAL A 73 1.07 0.25 15.09
N SER A 74 0.76 0.64 13.86
CA SER A 74 0.38 2.00 13.48
C SER A 74 -0.73 1.95 12.43
N ILE A 75 -1.18 3.13 12.00
CA ILE A 75 -2.06 3.34 10.86
C ILE A 75 -1.23 3.88 9.69
N GLY A 76 -1.55 3.42 8.48
CA GLY A 76 -0.98 3.95 7.25
C GLY A 76 -2.04 4.22 6.19
N LEU A 77 -1.63 4.97 5.17
CA LEU A 77 -2.39 5.17 3.95
C LEU A 77 -1.65 4.53 2.78
N ASP A 78 -2.32 3.63 2.07
CA ASP A 78 -1.93 3.14 0.76
C ASP A 78 -2.64 3.99 -0.31
N LEU A 79 -1.97 5.05 -0.76
CA LEU A 79 -2.48 5.86 -1.85
C LEU A 79 -2.31 5.12 -3.18
N THR A 80 -3.38 5.12 -3.96
CA THR A 80 -3.47 4.32 -5.18
C THR A 80 -3.99 5.15 -6.34
N ALA A 81 -3.25 5.19 -7.46
CA ALA A 81 -3.78 5.71 -8.71
C ALA A 81 -4.72 4.69 -9.34
N ARG A 82 -6.03 4.80 -9.03
CA ARG A 82 -6.98 3.70 -9.19
C ARG A 82 -7.22 3.33 -10.65
N SER A 83 -7.52 4.31 -11.49
CA SER A 83 -7.67 4.11 -12.94
C SER A 83 -6.45 3.42 -13.56
N LEU A 84 -5.24 3.83 -13.17
CA LEU A 84 -4.01 3.20 -13.65
C LEU A 84 -3.85 1.75 -13.15
N GLN A 85 -4.19 1.48 -11.88
CA GLN A 85 -4.17 0.13 -11.35
C GLN A 85 -5.12 -0.81 -12.12
N LEU A 86 -6.32 -0.33 -12.45
CA LEU A 86 -7.30 -1.12 -13.22
C LEU A 86 -6.75 -1.48 -14.60
N ALA A 87 -6.21 -0.51 -15.34
CA ALA A 87 -5.60 -0.74 -16.64
C ALA A 87 -4.40 -1.72 -16.56
N LEU A 88 -3.58 -1.62 -15.50
CA LEU A 88 -2.47 -2.56 -15.27
C LEU A 88 -2.97 -3.98 -14.96
N LYS A 89 -4.04 -4.11 -14.16
CA LYS A 89 -4.65 -5.41 -13.85
C LYS A 89 -5.21 -6.08 -15.11
N GLU A 90 -5.91 -5.34 -15.96
CA GLU A 90 -6.45 -5.85 -17.22
C GLU A 90 -5.35 -6.39 -18.14
N GLY A 91 -4.21 -5.70 -18.20
CA GLY A 91 -3.04 -6.13 -18.97
C GLY A 91 -2.17 -7.18 -18.28
N GLY A 92 -2.48 -7.62 -17.06
CA GLY A 92 -1.62 -8.51 -16.27
C GLY A 92 -0.25 -7.90 -15.94
N LEU A 93 -0.16 -6.58 -15.86
CA LEU A 93 1.08 -5.82 -15.70
C LEU A 93 1.38 -5.51 -14.22
N PRO A 94 2.66 -5.24 -13.89
CA PRO A 94 3.09 -4.87 -12.55
C PRO A 94 2.44 -3.55 -12.04
N TRP A 95 2.19 -3.45 -10.74
CA TRP A 95 1.37 -2.39 -10.11
C TRP A 95 2.17 -1.16 -9.67
N GLU A 96 3.49 -1.14 -9.82
CA GLU A 96 4.39 -0.15 -9.26
C GLU A 96 4.02 1.28 -9.71
N LYS A 97 3.62 1.48 -10.96
CA LYS A 97 3.17 2.81 -11.42
C LYS A 97 1.95 3.32 -10.67
N ALA A 98 1.08 2.44 -10.18
CA ALA A 98 -0.14 2.79 -9.48
C ALA A 98 -0.04 2.74 -7.95
N LYS A 99 0.92 1.98 -7.41
CA LYS A 99 1.08 1.72 -5.96
C LYS A 99 2.39 2.24 -5.37
N ALA A 100 3.41 2.54 -6.16
CA ALA A 100 4.77 2.82 -5.67
C ALA A 100 5.34 4.16 -6.14
N PHE A 101 4.48 5.10 -6.57
CA PHE A 101 4.90 6.47 -6.90
C PHE A 101 5.37 7.22 -5.64
N ASP A 102 6.17 8.28 -5.83
CA ASP A 102 6.64 9.11 -4.73
C ASP A 102 5.46 9.73 -3.98
N GLY A 103 5.44 9.58 -2.66
CA GLY A 103 4.30 9.98 -1.83
C GLY A 103 3.10 9.02 -1.86
N ALA A 104 3.22 7.81 -2.41
CA ALA A 104 2.14 6.82 -2.41
C ALA A 104 1.85 6.18 -1.03
N ALA A 105 2.64 6.46 0.01
CA ALA A 105 2.48 5.88 1.33
C ALA A 105 2.60 6.92 2.44
N TYR A 106 1.70 6.87 3.41
CA TYR A 106 1.88 7.54 4.70
C TYR A 106 1.89 6.49 5.80
N VAL A 107 2.74 6.66 6.81
CA VAL A 107 2.77 5.82 8.01
C VAL A 107 2.79 6.76 9.20
N ALA A 108 1.76 6.68 10.04
CA ALA A 108 1.67 7.48 11.26
C ALA A 108 2.72 7.01 12.27
N ASP A 109 3.05 7.86 13.23
CA ASP A 109 3.83 7.45 14.39
C ASP A 109 3.09 6.32 15.12
N ALA A 110 3.83 5.27 15.46
CA ALA A 110 3.28 4.17 16.24
C ALA A 110 3.11 4.59 17.69
N LEU A 111 1.99 4.17 18.30
CA LEU A 111 1.72 4.32 19.73
C LEU A 111 2.71 3.54 20.60
#